data_AF-A0A1E8FUA0-F1
#
_entry.id   AF-A0A1E8FUA0-F1
#
_cell.length_a   1.000
_cell.length_b   1.000
_cell.length_c   1.000
_cell.angle_alpha   90.00
_cell.angle_beta   90.00
_cell.angle_gamma   90.00
#
_symmetry.space_group_name_H-M   'P 1'
#
loop_
_entity.id
_entity.type
_entity.pdbx_description
1 polymer ?
#
loop_
_entity_poly.entity_id
_entity_poly.type
_entity_poly.pdbx_seq_one_letter_code
_entity_poly.pdbx_strand_id
1 'polypeptide(L)' 'MFNLDQLIRDGEERVEKAREKLKEAAIQVSGASEVVRAHVLSHWEAELAEAEGILATFRREKELRE' A
#
# COMPACT_ATOMS: atom_id res chain seq x y z
N MET A 1 -10.13 -19.80 13.27
CA MET A 1 -8.77 -19.30 13.58
C MET A 1 -8.31 -18.54 12.35
N PHE A 2 -7.99 -17.25 12.47
CA PHE A 2 -7.38 -16.50 11.37
C PHE A 2 -5.94 -16.98 11.20
N ASN A 3 -5.54 -17.33 9.98
CA ASN A 3 -4.17 -17.74 9.67
C ASN A 3 -3.35 -16.48 9.37
N LEU A 4 -2.41 -16.13 10.27
CA LEU A 4 -1.55 -14.96 10.11
C LEU A 4 -0.70 -15.02 8.84
N ASP A 5 -0.27 -16.20 8.41
CA ASP A 5 0.48 -16.35 7.16
C ASP A 5 -0.35 -15.98 5.93
N GLN A 6 -1.65 -16.30 5.94
CA GLN A 6 -2.55 -15.91 4.88
C GLN A 6 -2.77 -14.38 4.89
N LEU A 7 -2.98 -13.79 6.07
CA LEU A 7 -3.15 -12.34 6.22
C LEU A 7 -1.89 -11.55 5.80
N ILE A 8 -0.71 -12.08 6.08
CA ILE A 8 0.57 -11.49 5.63
C ILE A 8 0.66 -11.56 4.11
N ARG A 9 0.37 -12.71 3.49
CA ARG A 9 0.37 -12.85 2.03
C ARG A 9 -0.62 -11.91 1.36
N ASP A 10 -1.85 -11.84 1.86
CA ASP A 10 -2.88 -10.94 1.34
C ASP A 10 -2.47 -9.47 1.50
N GLY A 11 -1.80 -9.14 2.61
CA GLY A 11 -1.21 -7.83 2.87
C GLY A 11 -0.08 -7.48 1.90
N GLU A 12 0.82 -8.43 1.61
CA GLU A 12 1.89 -8.26 0.62
C GLU A 12 1.32 -8.01 -0.78
N GLU A 13 0.29 -8.77 -1.20
CA GLU A 13 -0.40 -8.53 -2.46
C GLU A 13 -1.08 -7.15 -2.51
N ARG A 14 -1.67 -6.71 -1.39
CA ARG A 14 -2.30 -5.38 -1.30
C ARG A 14 -1.27 -4.26 -1.41
N VAL A 15 -0.12 -4.40 -0.77
CA VAL A 15 1.00 -3.43 -0.87
C VAL A 15 1.51 -3.36 -2.32
N GLU A 16 1.70 -4.50 -2.98
CA GLU A 16 2.17 -4.51 -4.37
C GLU A 16 1.16 -3.83 -5.31
N LYS A 17 -0.13 -4.16 -5.18
CA LYS A 17 -1.19 -3.49 -5.96
C LYS A 17 -1.25 -1.98 -5.72
N ALA A 18 -1.08 -1.53 -4.47
CA ALA A 18 -1.06 -0.09 -4.16
C ALA A 18 0.17 0.59 -4.81
N ARG A 19 1.33 -0.08 -4.80
CA ARG A 19 2.55 0.39 -5.45
C ARG A 19 2.40 0.47 -6.97
N GLU A 20 1.75 -0.50 -7.61
CA GLU A 20 1.43 -0.47 -9.05
C GLU A 20 0.52 0.70 -9.38
N LYS A 21 -0.56 0.90 -8.63
CA LYS A 21 -1.48 2.03 -8.83
C LYS A 21 -0.80 3.38 -8.67
N LEU A 22 0.12 3.53 -7.71
CA LEU A 22 0.90 4.75 -7.55
C LEU A 22 1.78 5.03 -8.78
N LYS A 23 2.41 3.99 -9.36
CA LYS A 23 3.19 4.12 -10.60
C LYS A 23 2.31 4.52 -11.79
N GLU A 24 1.16 3.86 -11.95
CA GLU A 24 0.19 4.18 -12.99
C GLU A 24 -0.31 5.62 -12.87
N ALA A 25 -0.68 6.04 -11.66
CA ALA A 25 -1.11 7.39 -11.37
C ALA A 25 -0.03 8.40 -11.73
N ALA A 26 1.23 8.16 -11.35
CA ALA A 26 2.35 9.04 -11.70
C ALA A 26 2.52 9.22 -13.22
N ILE A 27 2.30 8.16 -14.00
CA ILE A 27 2.31 8.23 -15.46
C ILE A 27 1.13 9.08 -15.95
N GLN A 28 -0.08 8.83 -15.44
CA GLN A 28 -1.30 9.53 -15.85
C GLN A 28 -1.25 11.04 -15.57
N VAL A 29 -0.66 11.45 -14.45
CA VAL A 29 -0.58 12.87 -14.05
C VAL A 29 0.71 13.56 -14.49
N SER A 30 1.56 12.90 -15.28
CA SER A 30 2.86 13.43 -15.72
C SER A 30 2.76 14.78 -16.43
N GLY A 31 1.72 14.98 -17.24
CA GLY A 31 1.40 16.24 -17.94
C GLY A 31 0.41 17.15 -17.22
N ALA A 32 -0.06 16.78 -16.02
CA ALA A 32 -1.03 17.57 -15.27
C ALA A 32 -0.36 18.76 -14.54
N SER A 33 -1.18 19.73 -14.13
CA SER A 33 -0.71 20.82 -13.26
C SER A 33 -0.15 20.26 -11.94
N GLU A 34 0.76 21.02 -11.32
CA GLU A 34 1.39 20.62 -10.06
C GLU A 34 0.37 20.28 -8.97
N VAL A 35 -0.69 21.09 -8.84
CA VAL A 35 -1.75 20.87 -7.84
C VAL A 35 -2.49 19.55 -8.08
N VAL A 36 -2.85 19.24 -9.33
CA VAL A 36 -3.53 17.98 -9.67
C VAL A 36 -2.62 16.79 -9.44
N ARG A 37 -1.35 16.92 -9.84
CA ARG A 37 -0.32 15.89 -9.63
C ARG A 37 -0.14 15.59 -8.14
N ALA A 38 0.06 16.62 -7.33
CA ALA A 38 0.24 16.47 -5.88
C ALA A 38 -0.99 15.84 -5.22
N HIS A 39 -2.20 16.27 -5.60
CA HIS A 39 -3.44 15.70 -5.06
C HIS A 39 -3.58 14.20 -5.37
N VAL A 40 -3.39 13.82 -6.63
CA VAL A 40 -3.53 12.42 -7.05
C VAL A 40 -2.43 11.54 -6.46
N LEU A 41 -1.17 12.00 -6.48
CA LEU A 41 -0.07 11.22 -5.90
C LEU A 41 -0.23 11.05 -4.39
N SER A 42 -0.60 12.12 -3.67
CA SER A 42 -0.80 12.06 -2.22
C SER A 42 -1.89 11.05 -1.83
N HIS A 43 -2.96 10.93 -2.62
CA HIS A 43 -3.99 9.93 -2.38
C HIS A 43 -3.42 8.49 -2.48
N TRP A 44 -2.67 8.19 -3.54
CA TRP A 44 -2.10 6.86 -3.73
C TRP A 44 -0.94 6.55 -2.78
N GLU A 45 -0.16 7.55 -2.38
CA GLU A 45 0.85 7.43 -1.32
C GLU A 45 0.21 7.09 0.03
N ALA A 46 -0.93 7.71 0.36
CA ALA A 46 -1.67 7.39 1.58
C ALA A 46 -2.22 5.95 1.56
N GLU A 47 -2.78 5.51 0.44
CA GLU A 47 -3.25 4.12 0.25
C GLU A 47 -2.12 3.09 0.40
N LEU A 48 -0.94 3.39 -0.15
CA LEU A 48 0.24 2.54 0.01
C LEU A 48 0.69 2.48 1.48
N ALA A 49 0.76 3.63 2.14
CA ALA A 49 1.16 3.70 3.55
C ALA A 49 0.18 2.95 4.47
N GLU A 50 -1.13 3.02 4.20
CA GLU A 50 -2.13 2.25 4.93
C GLU A 50 -1.90 0.74 4.76
N ALA A 51 -1.71 0.28 3.52
CA ALA A 51 -1.46 -1.13 3.23
C ALA A 51 -0.18 -1.64 3.91
N GLU A 52 0.90 -0.85 3.87
CA GLU A 52 2.17 -1.16 4.54
C GLU A 52 2.00 -1.22 6.07
N GLY A 53 1.23 -0.30 6.65
CA GLY A 53 0.94 -0.28 8.09
C GLY A 53 0.13 -1.50 8.57
N ILE A 54 -0.87 -1.92 7.80
CA ILE A 54 -1.64 -3.14 8.08
C ILE A 54 -0.73 -4.37 8.03
N LEU A 55 0.08 -4.50 6.98
CA LEU A 55 1.03 -5.61 6.84
C LEU A 55 2.05 -5.65 7.98
N ALA A 56 2.58 -4.50 8.38
CA ALA A 56 3.50 -4.39 9.52
C ALA A 56 2.86 -4.88 10.83
N THR A 57 1.56 -4.60 11.03
CA THR A 57 0.81 -5.08 12.20
C THR A 57 0.72 -6.60 12.21
N PHE A 58 0.43 -7.23 11.07
CA PHE A 58 0.36 -8.70 10.98
C PHE A 58 1.72 -9.37 11.16
N ARG A 59 2.79 -8.80 10.59
CA ARG A 59 4.15 -9.31 10.78
C ARG A 59 4.58 -9.24 12.24
N ARG A 60 4.33 -8.11 12.91
CA ARG A 60 4.60 -7.96 14.34
C ARG A 60 3.81 -8.95 15.20
N GLU A 61 2.53 -9.15 14.89
CA GLU A 61 1.70 -10.12 15.61
C GLU A 61 2.20 -11.56 15.43
N LYS A 62 2.71 -11.90 14.24
CA LYS A 62 3.35 -13.20 13.99
C LYS A 62 4.63 -13.37 14.80
N GLU A 63 5.50 -12.36 14.80
CA GLU A 63 6.75 -12.36 15.59
C GLU A 63 6.50 -12.53 17.10
N LEU A 64 5.39 -11.99 17.63
CA LEU A 64 5.04 -12.14 19.05
C LEU A 64 4.52 -13.54 19.43
N ARG A 65 4.15 -14.37 18.44
CA ARG A 65 3.61 -15.72 18.64
C ARG A 65 4.65 -16.83 18.43
N GLU A 66 5.80 -16.49 17.89
CA GLU A 66 6.96 -17.37 17.70
C GLU A 66 7.93 -17.23 18.90
#